data_AF-A0A3D1IPW0-F1
#
_entry.id   AF-A0A3D1IPW0-F1
#
_cell.length_a   1.000
_cell.length_b   1.000
_cell.length_c   1.000
_cell.angle_alpha   90.00
_cell.angle_beta   90.00
_cell.angle_gamma   90.00
#
_symmetry.space_group_name_H-M   'P 1'
#
loop_
_entity.id
_entity.type
_entity.pdbx_description
1 polymer ?
#
loop_
_entity_poly.entity_id
_entity_poly.type
_entity_poly.pdbx_seq_one_letter_code
_entity_poly.pdbx_strand_id
1 'polypeptide(L)'
;MVVAVREFMRVFFLAMAIVLLGGSLAKGLAKREEVPEPRLAKFRAEVQPVLKRVCVGCHGPDKQKGKFRVDTLDPNLLKGKDVNWWLEVFDVVGNGEMPPEDAE
;
A
#
# COMPACT_ATOMS: atom_id res chain seq x y z
N MET A 1 -41.53 37.75 4.84
CA MET A 1 -40.70 36.74 5.54
C MET A 1 -41.39 35.39 5.75
N VAL A 2 -42.67 35.35 6.18
CA VAL A 2 -43.38 34.08 6.47
C VAL A 2 -43.62 33.18 5.25
N VAL A 3 -43.83 33.77 4.05
CA VAL A 3 -44.05 33.00 2.80
C VAL A 3 -42.75 32.34 2.31
N ALA A 4 -41.61 33.03 2.38
CA ALA A 4 -40.32 32.49 1.95
C ALA A 4 -39.87 31.31 2.82
N VAL A 5 -40.09 31.35 4.13
CA VAL A 5 -39.77 30.24 5.05
C VAL A 5 -40.68 29.03 4.83
N ARG A 6 -41.96 29.26 4.49
CA ARG A 6 -42.94 28.19 4.21
C ARG A 6 -42.66 27.47 2.90
N GLU A 7 -42.25 28.19 1.86
CA GLU A 7 -41.84 27.58 0.59
C GLU A 7 -40.48 26.89 0.72
N PHE A 8 -39.54 27.45 1.49
CA PHE A 8 -38.25 26.81 1.77
C PHE A 8 -38.40 25.50 2.54
N MET A 9 -39.27 25.46 3.56
CA MET A 9 -39.61 24.22 4.29
C MET A 9 -40.30 23.19 3.37
N ARG A 10 -41.25 23.61 2.52
CA ARG A 10 -41.96 22.68 1.61
C ARG A 10 -41.03 22.03 0.60
N VAL A 11 -40.09 22.78 0.03
CA VAL A 11 -39.08 22.25 -0.90
C VAL A 11 -38.12 21.31 -0.17
N PHE A 12 -37.74 21.61 1.07
CA PHE A 12 -36.92 20.71 1.90
C PHE A 12 -37.64 19.38 2.24
N PHE A 13 -38.92 19.43 2.62
CA PHE A 13 -39.70 18.23 2.97
C PHE A 13 -40.01 17.35 1.75
N LEU A 14 -40.25 17.94 0.57
CA LEU A 14 -40.43 17.20 -0.68
C LEU A 14 -39.13 16.54 -1.17
N ALA A 15 -37.98 17.22 -1.02
CA ALA A 15 -36.67 16.66 -1.37
C ALA A 15 -36.29 15.46 -0.47
N MET A 16 -36.66 15.49 0.82
CA MET A 16 -36.44 14.36 1.73
C MET A 16 -37.36 13.15 1.46
N ALA A 17 -38.59 13.37 0.97
CA ALA A 17 -39.49 12.28 0.62
C ALA A 17 -38.98 11.45 -0.58
N ILE A 18 -38.25 12.07 -1.52
CA ILE A 18 -37.61 11.39 -2.66
C ILE A 18 -36.48 10.46 -2.19
N VAL A 19 -35.75 10.84 -1.13
CA VAL A 19 -34.70 10.01 -0.52
C VAL A 19 -35.27 8.78 0.20
N LEU A 20 -36.47 8.89 0.78
CA LEU A 20 -37.13 7.79 1.52
C LEU A 20 -37.90 6.81 0.63
N LEU A 21 -38.39 7.23 -0.54
CA LEU A 21 -39.14 6.37 -1.48
C LEU A 21 -38.29 5.84 -2.65
N GLY A 22 -37.10 6.41 -2.91
CA GLY A 22 -36.19 6.00 -4.00
C GLY A 22 -34.99 5.13 -3.60
N GLY A 23 -34.88 4.73 -2.33
CA GLY A 23 -33.70 4.05 -1.78
C GLY A 23 -33.67 2.53 -2.01
N SER A 24 -33.72 2.04 -3.26
CA SER A 24 -33.42 0.62 -3.57
C SER A 24 -33.01 0.38 -5.02
N LEU A 25 -31.83 0.86 -5.45
CA LEU A 25 -31.19 0.35 -6.67
C LEU A 25 -29.65 0.43 -6.72
N ALA A 26 -28.97 0.40 -5.58
CA ALA A 26 -27.50 0.34 -5.54
C ALA A 26 -26.96 -0.78 -4.62
N LYS A 27 -27.74 -1.85 -4.42
CA LYS A 27 -27.23 -3.10 -3.81
C LYS A 27 -26.64 -3.97 -4.92
N GLY A 28 -25.31 -3.96 -5.04
CA GLY A 28 -24.53 -4.66 -6.06
C GLY A 28 -23.99 -3.62 -7.03
N LEU A 29 -22.72 -3.22 -6.97
CA LEU A 29 -21.56 -4.04 -7.26
C LEU A 29 -20.37 -3.62 -6.37
N ALA A 30 -20.39 -3.92 -5.08
CA ALA A 30 -19.14 -3.94 -4.32
C ALA A 30 -18.39 -5.22 -4.75
N LYS A 31 -17.51 -5.12 -5.74
CA LYS A 31 -16.61 -6.21 -6.09
C LYS A 31 -15.81 -6.52 -4.83
N ARG A 32 -15.90 -7.75 -4.32
CA ARG A 32 -15.05 -8.17 -3.20
C ARG A 32 -13.62 -8.00 -3.68
N GLU A 33 -12.87 -7.10 -3.04
CA GLU A 33 -11.47 -6.91 -3.34
C GLU A 33 -10.75 -8.17 -2.83
N GLU A 34 -10.41 -9.04 -3.77
CA GLU A 34 -9.65 -10.25 -3.47
C GLU A 34 -8.24 -9.82 -3.10
N VAL A 35 -7.74 -10.35 -1.97
CA VAL A 35 -6.35 -10.15 -1.58
C VAL A 35 -5.47 -10.68 -2.72
N PRO A 36 -4.56 -9.87 -3.28
CA PRO A 36 -3.71 -10.33 -4.37
C PRO A 36 -2.84 -11.50 -3.92
N GLU A 37 -2.41 -12.36 -4.84
CA GLU A 37 -1.40 -13.38 -4.54
C GLU A 37 0.02 -12.79 -4.61
N PRO A 38 0.96 -13.22 -3.75
CA PRO A 38 2.31 -12.70 -3.75
C PRO A 38 3.05 -13.14 -5.02
N ARG A 39 3.57 -12.18 -5.79
CA ARG A 39 4.26 -12.43 -7.07
C ARG A 39 5.72 -12.85 -6.88
N LEU A 40 5.96 -13.94 -6.14
CA LEU A 40 7.30 -14.39 -5.76
C LEU A 40 8.18 -14.80 -6.95
N ALA A 41 7.57 -15.37 -8.02
CA ALA A 41 8.31 -15.69 -9.24
C ALA A 41 8.87 -14.44 -9.91
N LYS A 42 8.06 -13.37 -9.99
CA LYS A 42 8.48 -12.07 -10.53
C LYS A 42 9.56 -11.43 -9.67
N PHE A 43 9.42 -11.47 -8.34
CA PHE A 43 10.46 -11.01 -7.42
C PHE A 43 11.80 -11.70 -7.69
N ARG A 44 11.82 -13.03 -7.80
CA ARG A 44 13.06 -13.80 -8.08
C ARG A 44 13.69 -13.46 -9.43
N ALA A 45 12.86 -13.20 -10.44
CA ALA A 45 13.31 -12.89 -11.79
C ALA A 45 13.84 -11.45 -11.94
N GLU A 46 13.18 -10.48 -11.29
CA GLU A 46 13.41 -9.06 -11.58
C GLU A 46 14.06 -8.29 -10.42
N VAL A 47 13.72 -8.61 -9.17
CA VAL A 47 14.15 -7.83 -7.99
C VAL A 47 15.37 -8.47 -7.32
N GLN A 48 15.33 -9.78 -7.09
CA GLN A 48 16.41 -10.49 -6.40
C GLN A 48 17.80 -10.32 -7.07
N PRO A 49 17.94 -10.30 -8.42
CA PRO A 49 19.23 -10.06 -9.06
C PRO A 49 19.80 -8.67 -8.75
N VAL A 50 18.95 -7.65 -8.66
CA VAL A 50 19.35 -6.28 -8.32
C VAL A 50 19.86 -6.22 -6.88
N LEU A 51 19.14 -6.83 -5.95
CA LEU A 51 19.55 -6.91 -4.54
C LEU A 51 20.90 -7.63 -4.39
N LYS A 52 21.10 -8.72 -5.12
CA LYS A 52 22.39 -9.45 -5.13
C LYS A 52 23.54 -8.57 -5.63
N ARG A 53 23.31 -7.77 -6.67
CA ARG A 53 24.35 -6.91 -7.26
C ARG A 53 24.70 -5.72 -6.38
N VAL A 54 23.70 -5.08 -5.77
CA VAL A 54 23.86 -3.75 -5.14
C VAL A 54 23.87 -3.82 -3.62
N CYS A 55 23.09 -4.72 -3.02
CA CYS A 55 22.85 -4.71 -1.57
C CYS A 55 23.66 -5.78 -0.83
N VAL A 56 23.81 -6.97 -1.41
CA VAL A 56 24.41 -8.13 -0.73
C VAL A 56 25.90 -7.94 -0.42
N GLY A 57 26.64 -7.14 -1.18
CA GLY A 57 28.06 -6.86 -0.89
C GLY A 57 28.30 -6.24 0.48
N CYS A 58 27.34 -5.45 0.99
CA CYS A 58 27.41 -4.80 2.32
C CYS A 58 26.43 -5.37 3.35
N HIS A 59 25.35 -6.01 2.90
CA HIS A 59 24.26 -6.56 3.74
C HIS A 59 24.02 -8.05 3.44
N GLY A 60 25.10 -8.82 3.32
CA GLY A 60 25.12 -10.23 2.97
C GLY A 60 25.94 -11.08 3.94
N PRO A 61 26.25 -12.35 3.61
CA PRO A 61 26.99 -13.23 4.52
C PRO A 61 28.38 -12.73 4.87
N ASP A 62 29.08 -12.12 3.90
CA ASP A 62 30.47 -11.70 4.05
C ASP A 62 30.62 -10.39 4.85
N LYS A 63 29.66 -9.47 4.68
CA LYS A 63 29.62 -8.18 5.37
C LYS A 63 28.19 -7.89 5.82
N GLN A 64 28.04 -7.57 7.11
CA GLN A 64 26.74 -7.30 7.75
C GLN A 64 26.70 -5.89 8.29
N LYS A 65 26.89 -4.89 7.41
CA LYS A 65 26.83 -3.47 7.79
C LYS A 65 25.46 -3.20 8.41
N GLY A 66 25.44 -2.48 9.55
CA GLY A 66 24.21 -2.23 10.30
C GLY A 66 23.58 -3.48 10.94
N LYS A 67 24.30 -4.61 11.04
CA LYS A 67 23.76 -5.90 11.54
C LYS A 67 22.53 -6.38 10.76
N PHE A 68 22.49 -6.07 9.46
CA PHE A 68 21.36 -6.32 8.58
C PHE A 68 21.72 -7.25 7.41
N ARG A 69 20.78 -8.13 7.03
CA ARG A 69 20.97 -9.23 6.06
C ARG A 69 19.81 -9.28 5.06
N VAL A 70 19.90 -8.48 3.98
CA VAL A 70 18.85 -8.37 2.97
C VAL A 70 18.61 -9.67 2.20
N ASP A 71 19.64 -10.53 2.09
CA ASP A 71 19.57 -11.82 1.39
C ASP A 71 18.77 -12.90 2.14
N THR A 72 18.44 -12.64 3.41
CA THR A 72 17.71 -13.59 4.26
C THR A 72 16.23 -13.24 4.44
N LEU A 73 15.81 -12.08 3.94
CA LEU A 73 14.43 -11.61 4.09
C LEU A 73 13.47 -12.47 3.27
N ASP A 74 12.31 -12.79 3.87
CA ASP A 74 11.17 -13.35 3.16
C ASP A 74 10.55 -12.32 2.20
N PRO A 75 10.57 -12.55 0.88
CA PRO A 75 10.04 -11.59 -0.10
C PRO A 75 8.51 -11.54 -0.16
N ASN A 76 7.79 -12.33 0.65
CA ASN A 76 6.34 -12.32 0.68
C ASN A 76 5.80 -11.12 1.48
N LEU A 77 5.44 -10.04 0.80
CA LEU A 77 4.90 -8.83 1.43
C LEU A 77 3.46 -8.97 1.98
N LEU A 78 2.80 -10.10 1.77
CA LEU A 78 1.40 -10.32 2.20
C LEU A 78 1.30 -11.25 3.40
N LYS A 79 2.14 -12.27 3.47
CA LYS A 79 2.11 -13.30 4.51
C LYS A 79 3.49 -13.61 5.11
N GLY A 80 4.54 -12.95 4.62
CA GLY A 80 5.90 -13.16 5.09
C GLY A 80 6.14 -12.47 6.42
N LYS A 81 7.16 -12.95 7.15
CA LYS A 81 7.51 -12.46 8.49
C LYS A 81 8.32 -11.14 8.47
N ASP A 82 8.88 -10.78 7.32
CA ASP A 82 9.88 -9.71 7.19
C ASP A 82 9.33 -8.43 6.53
N VAL A 83 7.99 -8.24 6.52
CA VAL A 83 7.34 -7.07 5.89
C VAL A 83 7.89 -5.74 6.45
N ASN A 84 8.07 -5.65 7.77
CA ASN A 84 8.61 -4.44 8.40
C ASN A 84 10.02 -4.13 7.89
N TRP A 85 10.87 -5.15 7.70
CA TRP A 85 12.20 -4.94 7.15
C TRP A 85 12.17 -4.42 5.71
N TRP A 86 11.21 -4.86 4.89
CA TRP A 86 11.04 -4.31 3.55
C TRP A 86 10.57 -2.85 3.56
N LEU A 87 9.78 -2.45 4.56
CA LEU A 87 9.40 -1.04 4.74
C LEU A 87 10.62 -0.19 5.10
N GLU A 88 11.49 -0.67 6.00
CA GLU A 88 12.76 0.02 6.31
C GLU A 88 13.66 0.13 5.06
N VAL A 89 13.81 -0.95 4.29
CA VAL A 89 14.57 -0.93 3.02
C VAL A 89 13.99 0.09 2.05
N PHE A 90 12.66 0.17 1.94
CA PHE A 90 12.00 1.15 1.10
C PHE A 90 12.25 2.59 1.58
N ASP A 91 12.19 2.83 2.88
CA ASP A 91 12.41 4.15 3.47
C ASP A 91 13.84 4.65 3.25
N VAL A 92 14.87 3.88 3.64
CA VAL A 92 16.27 4.31 3.50
C VAL A 92 16.70 4.48 2.05
N VAL A 93 16.18 3.66 1.13
CA VAL A 93 16.44 3.82 -0.31
C VAL A 93 15.66 5.01 -0.86
N GLY A 94 14.40 5.18 -0.47
CA GLY A 94 13.55 6.29 -0.90
C GLY A 94 14.06 7.66 -0.43
N ASN A 95 14.67 7.69 0.75
CA ASN A 95 15.29 8.87 1.35
C ASN A 95 16.71 9.13 0.82
N GLY A 96 17.26 8.23 -0.02
CA GLY A 96 18.59 8.40 -0.61
C GLY A 96 19.74 8.15 0.36
N GLU A 97 19.50 7.52 1.51
CA GLU A 97 20.56 7.12 2.47
C GLU A 97 21.37 5.93 1.94
N MET A 98 20.77 5.17 1.02
CA MET A 98 21.37 4.04 0.34
C MET A 98 21.42 4.28 -1.18
N PRO A 99 22.55 4.03 -1.85
CA PRO A 99 23.84 3.60 -1.29
C PRO A 99 24.54 4.71 -0.48
N PRO A 100 25.31 4.36 0.57
CA PRO A 100 26.08 5.34 1.33
C PRO A 100 27.28 5.86 0.52
N GLU A 101 27.82 7.02 0.88
CA GLU A 101 28.96 7.65 0.17
C GLU A 101 30.24 6.79 0.17
N ASP A 102 30.40 5.92 1.17
CA ASP A 102 31.52 4.98 1.30
C ASP A 102 31.32 3.66 0.53
N ALA A 103 30.24 3.56 -0.26
CA ALA A 103 30.04 2.45 -1.18
C ALA A 103 30.83 2.70 -2.47
N GLU A 104 32.07 2.19 -2.50
CA GLU A 104 32.91 2.05 -3.71
C GLU A 104 32.25 1.11 -4.75
#